data_AF-A0A2E7VG18-F1
#
_entry.id   AF-A0A2E7VG18-F1
#
_cell.length_a   1.000
_cell.length_b   1.000
_cell.length_c   1.000
_cell.angle_alpha   90.00
_cell.angle_beta   90.00
_cell.angle_gamma   90.00
#
_symmetry.space_group_name_H-M   'P 1'
#
loop_
_entity.id
_entity.type
_entity.pdbx_description
1 polymer ?
#
loop_
_entity_poly.entity_id
_entity_poly.type
_entity_poly.pdbx_seq_one_letter_code
_entity_poly.pdbx_strand_id
1 'polypeptide(L)' 'MANENFQRRIDRILDQINDAADRRDWAAVWLGALDLLVFDPENEDAKIFLAGAQRALDLEA' A
#
# COMPACT_ATOMS: atom_id res chain seq x y z
N MET A 1 -7.81 4.80 -23.41
CA MET A 1 -8.11 3.45 -22.89
C MET A 1 -6.89 2.73 -22.26
N ALA A 2 -5.71 3.35 -22.13
CA ALA A 2 -4.58 2.76 -21.36
C ALA A 2 -4.63 3.10 -19.86
N ASN A 3 -5.16 4.28 -19.51
CA ASN A 3 -5.22 4.79 -18.14
C ASN A 3 -6.21 4.02 -17.24
N GLU A 4 -7.31 3.49 -17.79
CA GLU A 4 -8.32 2.74 -17.02
C GLU A 4 -7.80 1.37 -16.56
N ASN A 5 -6.91 0.74 -17.33
CA ASN A 5 -6.27 -0.51 -16.89
C ASN A 5 -5.23 -0.26 -15.81
N PHE A 6 -4.59 0.91 -15.85
CA PHE A 6 -3.62 1.34 -14.86
C PHE A 6 -4.31 1.72 -13.54
N GLN A 7 -5.36 2.53 -13.59
CA GLN A 7 -6.19 2.87 -12.43
C GLN A 7 -6.77 1.63 -11.77
N ARG A 8 -7.35 0.70 -12.55
CA ARG A 8 -7.84 -0.58 -11.99
C ARG A 8 -6.76 -1.43 -11.33
N ARG A 9 -5.50 -1.26 -11.69
CA ARG A 9 -4.38 -1.95 -11.06
C ARG A 9 -3.99 -1.28 -9.74
N ILE A 10 -3.98 0.06 -9.70
CA ILE A 10 -3.81 0.85 -8.47
C ILE A 10 -4.93 0.53 -7.48
N ASP A 11 -6.18 0.52 -7.91
CA ASP A 11 -7.34 0.21 -7.06
C ASP A 11 -7.22 -1.18 -6.43
N ARG A 12 -6.78 -2.19 -7.21
CA ARG A 12 -6.54 -3.54 -6.67
C ARG A 12 -5.42 -3.58 -5.64
N ILE A 13 -4.35 -2.82 -5.85
CA ILE A 13 -3.25 -2.75 -4.89
C ILE A 13 -3.74 -2.08 -3.60
N LEU A 14 -4.53 -1.01 -3.70
CA LEU A 14 -5.16 -0.36 -2.54
C LEU A 14 -6.08 -1.31 -1.78
N ASP A 15 -6.93 -2.07 -2.46
CA ASP A 15 -7.78 -3.09 -1.82
C ASP A 15 -6.94 -4.14 -1.08
N GLN A 16 -5.85 -4.61 -1.68
CA GLN A 16 -4.94 -5.58 -1.06
C GLN A 16 -4.24 -5.01 0.19
N ILE A 17 -3.82 -3.74 0.15
CA ILE A 17 -3.22 -3.05 1.29
C ILE A 17 -4.24 -2.94 2.43
N ASN A 18 -5.50 -2.57 2.13
CA ASN A 18 -6.56 -2.48 3.13
C ASN A 18 -6.86 -3.84 3.76
N ASP A 19 -7.03 -4.89 2.95
CA ASP A 19 -7.24 -6.25 3.43
C ASP A 19 -6.09 -6.74 4.32
N ALA A 20 -4.85 -6.40 3.97
CA ALA A 20 -3.66 -6.71 4.78
C ALA A 20 -3.67 -5.94 6.11
N ALA A 21 -4.02 -4.66 6.09
CA ALA A 21 -4.13 -3.83 7.28
C ALA A 21 -5.20 -4.36 8.24
N ASP A 22 -6.36 -4.79 7.72
CA ASP A 22 -7.44 -5.42 8.50
C ASP A 22 -6.98 -6.72 9.18
N ARG A 23 -6.11 -7.49 8.50
CA ARG A 23 -5.49 -8.70 9.05
C ARG A 23 -4.30 -8.41 9.96
N ARG A 24 -3.91 -7.14 10.12
CA ARG A 24 -2.68 -6.69 10.80
C ARG A 24 -1.42 -7.30 10.20
N ASP A 25 -1.46 -7.66 8.93
CA ASP A 25 -0.29 -8.11 8.18
C ASP A 25 0.50 -6.88 7.71
N TRP A 26 1.20 -6.25 8.65
CA TRP A 26 1.91 -5.00 8.39
C TRP A 26 3.05 -5.16 7.38
N ALA A 27 3.62 -6.36 7.24
CA ALA A 27 4.61 -6.65 6.21
C ALA A 27 4.00 -6.55 4.81
N ALA A 28 2.80 -7.11 4.62
CA ALA A 28 2.07 -6.99 3.36
C ALA A 28 1.62 -5.54 3.06
N VAL A 29 1.17 -4.80 4.08
CA VAL A 29 0.85 -3.36 3.95
C VAL A 29 2.06 -2.55 3.47
N TRP A 30 3.23 -2.80 4.05
CA TRP A 30 4.47 -2.13 3.69
C TRP A 30 4.88 -2.41 2.23
N LEU A 31 4.85 -3.67 1.80
CA LEU A 31 5.16 -4.06 0.43
C LEU A 31 4.17 -3.46 -0.58
N GLY A 32 2.87 -3.52 -0.30
CA GLY A 32 1.85 -2.96 -1.19
C GLY A 32 1.97 -1.44 -1.31
N ALA A 33 2.27 -0.73 -0.22
CA ALA A 33 2.49 0.71 -0.24
C ALA A 33 3.71 1.10 -1.11
N LEU A 34 4.79 0.32 -1.06
CA LEU A 34 5.95 0.52 -1.94
C LEU A 34 5.59 0.29 -3.41
N ASP A 35 4.85 -0.78 -3.72
CA ASP A 35 4.39 -1.03 -5.09
C ASP A 35 3.53 0.12 -5.61
N LEU A 36 2.67 0.70 -4.76
CA LEU A 36 1.86 1.86 -5.13
C LEU A 36 2.73 3.10 -5.43
N LEU A 37 3.78 3.34 -4.63
CA LEU A 37 4.74 4.43 -4.85
C LEU A 37 5.60 4.26 -6.11
N VAL A 38 5.80 3.02 -6.59
CA VAL A 38 6.47 2.77 -7.88
C VAL A 38 5.61 3.28 -9.04
N PHE A 39 4.28 3.18 -8.91
CA PHE A 39 3.33 3.63 -9.93
C PHE A 39 2.96 5.11 -9.80
N ASP A 40 2.79 5.58 -8.56
CA ASP A 40 2.45 6.96 -8.22
C ASP A 40 3.30 7.40 -7.00
N PRO A 41 4.50 7.96 -7.23
CA PRO A 41 5.39 8.36 -6.14
C PRO A 41 4.85 9.55 -5.33
N GLU A 42 3.89 10.31 -5.89
CA GLU A 42 3.28 11.44 -5.20
C GLU A 42 2.11 11.03 -4.30
N ASN A 43 1.60 9.79 -4.45
CA ASN A 43 0.47 9.25 -3.72
C ASN A 43 0.58 9.42 -2.19
N GLU A 44 -0.33 10.20 -1.60
CA GLU A 44 -0.35 10.47 -0.16
C GLU A 44 -0.80 9.25 0.64
N ASP A 45 -1.79 8.49 0.15
CA ASP A 45 -2.29 7.28 0.82
C ASP A 45 -1.16 6.24 0.97
N ALA A 46 -0.39 6.02 -0.09
CA ALA A 46 0.76 5.12 -0.06
C ALA A 46 1.78 5.50 1.01
N LYS A 47 2.08 6.80 1.15
CA LYS A 47 3.01 7.31 2.18
C LYS A 47 2.47 7.10 3.59
N ILE A 48 1.15 7.29 3.79
CA ILE A 48 0.48 7.04 5.07
C ILE A 48 0.55 5.56 5.44
N PHE A 49 0.21 4.66 4.52
CA PHE A 49 0.28 3.21 4.75
C PHE A 49 1.71 2.76 5.04
N LEU A 50 2.69 3.26 4.30
CA LEU A 50 4.10 2.93 4.51
C LEU A 50 4.59 3.35 5.90
N ALA A 51 4.27 4.59 6.33
CA ALA A 51 4.64 5.09 7.65
C ALA A 51 3.92 4.33 8.78
N GLY A 52 2.65 3.97 8.58
CA GLY A 52 1.88 3.17 9.53
C GLY A 52 2.46 1.76 9.69
N ALA A 53 2.69 1.08 8.58
CA ALA A 53 3.27 -0.27 8.56
C ALA A 53 4.68 -0.29 9.14
N GLN A 54 5.53 0.70 8.81
CA GLN A 54 6.88 0.80 9.36
C GLN A 54 6.87 0.91 10.89
N ARG A 55 5.95 1.71 11.46
CA ARG A 55 5.80 1.83 12.91
C ARG A 55 5.29 0.54 13.55
N ALA A 56 4.34 -0.13 12.91
CA ALA A 56 3.79 -1.37 13.43
C ALA A 56 4.84 -2.49 13.45
N LEU A 57 5.62 -2.62 12.37
CA LEU A 57 6.74 -3.58 12.27
C LEU A 57 7.86 -3.28 13.28
N ASP A 58 8.15 -2.01 13.55
CA ASP A 58 9.14 -1.59 14.56
C ASP A 58 8.69 -1.94 15.99
N LEU A 59 7.38 -1.88 16.26
CA LEU A 59 6.81 -2.28 17.55
C LEU A 59 6.73 -3.81 17.75
N GLU A 60 6.77 -4.58 16.66
CA GLU A 60 6.75 -6.05 16.68
C GLU A 60 8.16 -6.68 16.74
N ALA A 61 9.22 -5.88 16.60
CA ALA A 61 10.64 -6.28 16.61
C ALA A 61 11.25 -6.31 18.02
#